data_AF-A0A2C6BI94-F1
#
_entry.id   AF-A0A2C6BI94-F1
#
_cell.length_a   1.000
_cell.length_b   1.000
_cell.length_c   1.000
_cell.angle_alpha   90.00
_cell.angle_beta   90.00
_cell.angle_gamma   90.00
#
_symmetry.space_group_name_H-M   'P 1'
#
loop_
_entity.id
_entity.type
_entity.pdbx_description
1 polymer ?
#
loop_
_entity_poly.entity_id
_entity_poly.type
_entity_poly.pdbx_seq_one_letter_code
_entity_poly.pdbx_strand_id
1 'polypeptide(L)'
;MNSVNKKLEEDYQQLFILLKKKYKKQIFDEDTNSFLKLIQRGIWLLQVFSNSIEDSIEQIIVNSLSLFEVILIKNHTLINYLGRNTIENIVFLLSKDNKEINAESPVAKMFTTLFHRSNPKIKNYLKKIKGRYETYCEIVHKKDKVHNESITNGMKRYWELCTNEKVKEALDNYFLSIYECVTIFYLENMDKFDKMSDEDKIIIEVLLPEDYRKEIKNIID
;
A
#
# COMPACT_ATOMS: atom_id res chain seq x y z
N MET A 1 7.16 4.97 -25.97
CA MET A 1 6.86 5.01 -24.52
C MET A 1 5.48 5.64 -24.39
N ASN A 2 4.49 4.94 -23.80
CA ASN A 2 3.13 5.47 -23.62
C ASN A 2 3.18 6.84 -22.91
N SER A 3 2.31 7.80 -23.27
CA SER A 3 2.30 9.17 -22.71
C SER A 3 2.28 9.17 -21.18
N VAL A 4 1.56 8.21 -20.58
CA VAL A 4 1.51 7.99 -19.12
C VAL A 4 2.89 7.64 -18.54
N ASN A 5 3.65 6.74 -19.15
CA ASN A 5 4.99 6.38 -18.66
C ASN A 5 5.97 7.56 -18.71
N LYS A 6 5.81 8.44 -19.72
CA LYS A 6 6.61 9.67 -19.80
C LYS A 6 6.26 10.63 -18.66
N LYS A 7 4.97 10.87 -18.42
CA LYS A 7 4.47 11.70 -17.31
C LYS A 7 4.95 11.19 -15.95
N LEU A 8 4.83 9.88 -15.71
CA LEU A 8 5.31 9.24 -14.48
C LEU A 8 6.82 9.46 -14.25
N GLU A 9 7.64 9.37 -15.30
CA GLU A 9 9.08 9.60 -15.17
C GLU A 9 9.39 11.09 -14.94
N GLU A 10 8.69 12.01 -15.60
CA GLU A 10 8.83 13.45 -15.38
C GLU A 10 8.48 13.85 -13.94
N ASP A 11 7.37 13.34 -13.39
CA ASP A 11 6.99 13.59 -12.00
C ASP A 11 8.00 13.00 -11.01
N TYR A 12 8.50 11.79 -11.30
CA TYR A 12 9.55 11.18 -10.47
C TYR A 12 10.81 12.04 -10.48
N GLN A 13 11.23 12.57 -11.63
CA GLN A 13 12.40 13.45 -11.72
C GLN A 13 12.22 14.72 -10.87
N GLN A 14 11.03 15.33 -10.89
CA GLN A 14 10.72 16.50 -10.05
C GLN A 14 10.79 16.16 -8.55
N LEU A 15 10.14 15.07 -8.14
CA LEU A 15 10.20 14.55 -6.77
C LEU A 15 11.66 14.29 -6.35
N PHE A 16 12.44 13.64 -7.20
CA PHE A 16 13.81 13.27 -6.91
C PHE A 16 14.72 14.50 -6.73
N ILE A 17 14.51 15.56 -7.51
CA ILE A 17 15.18 16.85 -7.33
C ILE A 17 14.88 17.44 -5.95
N LEU A 18 13.61 17.41 -5.51
CA LEU A 18 13.20 17.91 -4.20
C LEU A 18 13.85 17.11 -3.06
N LEU A 19 13.84 15.78 -3.15
CA LEU A 19 14.46 14.91 -2.16
C LEU A 19 15.98 15.12 -2.08
N LYS A 20 16.66 15.27 -3.23
CA LYS A 20 18.11 15.56 -3.26
C LYS A 20 18.49 16.91 -2.67
N LYS A 21 17.59 17.90 -2.67
CA LYS A 21 17.80 19.18 -1.98
C LYS A 21 17.70 19.04 -0.46
N LYS A 22 16.84 18.13 0.03
CA LYS A 22 16.57 17.93 1.47
C LYS A 22 17.53 16.93 2.14
N TYR A 23 18.00 15.91 1.42
CA TYR A 23 18.78 14.80 1.99
C TYR A 23 20.17 14.63 1.34
N LYS A 24 21.11 14.00 2.06
CA LYS A 24 22.49 13.79 1.61
C LYS A 24 22.54 12.81 0.42
N LYS A 25 23.42 13.09 -0.58
CA LYS A 25 23.57 12.28 -1.82
C LYS A 25 23.80 10.78 -1.58
N GLN A 26 24.48 10.42 -0.49
CA GLN A 26 24.90 9.05 -0.16
C GLN A 26 23.72 8.10 0.13
N ILE A 27 22.52 8.64 0.38
CA ILE A 27 21.31 7.87 0.69
C ILE A 27 20.64 7.32 -0.57
N PHE A 28 20.90 7.92 -1.74
CA PHE A 28 20.21 7.59 -3.00
C PHE A 28 20.96 6.50 -3.80
N ASP A 29 21.11 5.33 -3.20
CA ASP A 29 21.60 4.11 -3.89
C ASP A 29 20.56 3.58 -4.90
N GLU A 30 20.95 2.59 -5.70
CA GLU A 30 20.09 2.01 -6.74
C GLU A 30 18.77 1.44 -6.17
N ASP A 31 18.87 0.71 -5.06
CA ASP A 31 17.70 0.15 -4.36
C ASP A 31 16.76 1.25 -3.87
N THR A 32 17.29 2.29 -3.23
CA THR A 32 16.50 3.42 -2.73
C THR A 32 15.80 4.13 -3.87
N ASN A 33 16.46 4.33 -5.01
CA ASN A 33 15.83 4.91 -6.21
C ASN A 33 14.70 4.00 -6.73
N SER A 34 14.90 2.68 -6.75
CA SER A 34 13.88 1.72 -7.13
C SER A 34 12.66 1.78 -6.20
N PHE A 35 12.90 1.85 -4.88
CA PHE A 35 11.84 1.98 -3.87
C PHE A 35 11.08 3.30 -3.98
N LEU A 36 11.77 4.42 -4.21
CA LEU A 36 11.12 5.72 -4.44
C LEU A 36 10.20 5.68 -5.67
N LYS A 37 10.64 5.04 -6.77
CA LYS A 37 9.80 4.85 -7.97
C LYS A 37 8.58 3.98 -7.67
N LEU A 38 8.75 2.89 -6.92
CA LEU A 38 7.63 2.03 -6.52
C LEU A 38 6.59 2.81 -5.72
N ILE A 39 7.02 3.60 -4.74
CA ILE A 39 6.13 4.43 -3.91
C ILE A 39 5.40 5.48 -4.76
N GLN A 40 6.11 6.20 -5.62
CA GLN A 40 5.51 7.20 -6.50
C GLN A 40 4.44 6.60 -7.41
N ARG A 41 4.71 5.43 -8.00
CA ARG A 41 3.74 4.69 -8.82
C ARG A 41 2.54 4.22 -8.01
N GLY A 42 2.74 3.73 -6.79
CA GLY A 42 1.65 3.34 -5.92
C GLY A 42 0.74 4.51 -5.52
N ILE A 43 1.31 5.70 -5.29
CA ILE A 43 0.54 6.92 -5.00
C ILE A 43 -0.26 7.35 -6.23
N TRP A 44 0.33 7.29 -7.44
CA TRP A 44 -0.41 7.54 -8.69
C TRP A 44 -1.61 6.61 -8.85
N LEU A 45 -1.42 5.31 -8.58
CA LEU A 45 -2.50 4.34 -8.58
C LEU A 45 -3.60 4.71 -7.58
N LEU A 46 -3.23 5.10 -6.36
CA LEU A 46 -4.18 5.52 -5.33
C LEU A 46 -4.92 6.81 -5.69
N GLN A 47 -4.26 7.77 -6.35
CA GLN A 47 -4.91 9.01 -6.79
C GLN A 47 -5.96 8.73 -7.85
N VAL A 48 -5.63 7.94 -8.86
CA VAL A 48 -6.60 7.52 -9.90
C VAL A 48 -7.73 6.70 -9.28
N PHE A 49 -7.40 5.78 -8.38
CA PHE A 49 -8.40 5.02 -7.64
C PHE A 49 -9.33 5.94 -6.85
N SER A 50 -8.80 6.96 -6.16
CA SER A 50 -9.59 7.95 -5.42
C SER A 50 -10.58 8.70 -6.29
N ASN A 51 -10.24 8.96 -7.57
CA ASN A 51 -11.15 9.62 -8.51
C ASN A 51 -12.33 8.73 -8.92
N SER A 52 -12.19 7.42 -8.76
CA SER A 52 -13.21 6.44 -9.15
C SER A 52 -14.20 6.08 -8.03
N ILE A 53 -13.99 6.63 -6.82
CA ILE A 53 -14.79 6.32 -5.63
C ILE A 53 -15.31 7.62 -5.01
N GLU A 54 -16.47 7.56 -4.33
CA GLU A 54 -17.01 8.73 -3.62
C GLU A 54 -16.35 8.90 -2.24
N ASP A 55 -15.85 7.80 -1.68
CA ASP A 55 -15.30 7.76 -0.34
C ASP A 55 -13.86 8.24 -0.28
N SER A 56 -13.52 8.94 0.80
CA SER A 56 -12.14 9.38 1.00
C SER A 56 -11.20 8.21 1.30
N ILE A 57 -10.08 8.17 0.59
CA ILE A 57 -8.92 7.32 0.90
C ILE A 57 -7.71 8.13 1.33
N GLU A 58 -7.92 9.36 1.79
CA GLU A 58 -6.88 10.30 2.17
C GLU A 58 -5.87 9.68 3.13
N GLN A 59 -6.33 8.95 4.16
CA GLN A 59 -5.43 8.33 5.13
C GLN A 59 -4.53 7.26 4.51
N ILE A 60 -5.01 6.52 3.50
CA ILE A 60 -4.20 5.53 2.74
C ILE A 60 -3.14 6.25 1.90
N ILE A 61 -3.50 7.39 1.29
CA ILE A 61 -2.56 8.23 0.54
C ILE A 61 -1.51 8.83 1.48
N VAL A 62 -1.90 9.37 2.64
CA VAL A 62 -0.99 9.94 3.66
C VAL A 62 -0.02 8.89 4.18
N ASN A 63 -0.49 7.67 4.45
CA ASN A 63 0.39 6.56 4.83
C ASN A 63 1.40 6.25 3.72
N SER A 64 0.97 6.27 2.46
CA SER A 64 1.83 5.99 1.30
C SER A 64 2.84 7.11 1.05
N LEU A 65 2.46 8.38 1.23
CA LEU A 65 3.35 9.53 1.18
C LEU A 65 4.44 9.46 2.26
N SER A 66 4.07 9.00 3.45
CA SER A 66 5.00 8.84 4.58
C SER A 66 6.13 7.84 4.26
N LEU A 67 5.89 6.88 3.36
CA LEU A 67 6.91 5.91 2.94
C LEU A 67 8.14 6.59 2.32
N PHE A 68 7.99 7.73 1.66
CA PHE A 68 9.14 8.45 1.08
C PHE A 68 10.19 8.80 2.11
N GLU A 69 9.80 9.24 3.30
CA GLU A 69 10.75 9.55 4.37
C GLU A 69 11.26 8.28 5.06
N VAL A 70 10.36 7.30 5.25
CA VAL A 70 10.69 6.05 5.96
C VAL A 70 11.71 5.20 5.21
N ILE A 71 11.68 5.17 3.88
CA ILE A 71 12.66 4.41 3.11
C ILE A 71 14.06 5.05 3.13
N LEU A 72 14.16 6.38 3.26
CA LEU A 72 15.45 7.08 3.33
C LEU A 72 16.20 6.75 4.62
N ILE A 73 15.47 6.37 5.68
CA ILE A 73 16.04 5.86 6.93
C ILE A 73 16.02 4.33 7.03
N LYS A 74 15.62 3.63 5.95
CA LYS A 74 15.58 2.17 5.80
C LYS A 74 14.84 1.43 6.93
N ASN A 75 13.78 2.03 7.45
CA ASN A 75 13.06 1.52 8.63
C ASN A 75 11.85 0.66 8.23
N HIS A 76 12.08 -0.63 7.99
CA HIS A 76 11.02 -1.58 7.63
C HIS A 76 9.96 -1.77 8.74
N THR A 77 10.29 -1.56 10.02
CA THR A 77 9.30 -1.62 11.11
C THR A 77 8.25 -0.52 10.97
N LEU A 78 8.68 0.71 10.60
CA LEU A 78 7.75 1.79 10.32
C LEU A 78 6.96 1.55 9.02
N ILE A 79 7.55 0.91 8.00
CA ILE A 79 6.81 0.48 6.80
C ILE A 79 5.69 -0.50 7.20
N ASN A 80 5.98 -1.50 8.03
CA ASN A 80 4.98 -2.46 8.52
C ASN A 80 3.91 -1.80 9.39
N TYR A 81 4.27 -0.80 10.21
CA TYR A 81 3.29 0.00 10.95
C TYR A 81 2.33 0.76 10.01
N LEU A 82 2.88 1.42 8.99
CA LEU A 82 2.08 2.07 7.96
C LEU A 82 1.23 1.06 7.18
N GLY A 83 1.77 -0.12 6.88
CA GLY A 83 1.04 -1.23 6.26
C GLY A 83 -0.14 -1.69 7.09
N ARG A 84 0.04 -1.86 8.41
CA ARG A 84 -1.05 -2.16 9.35
C ARG A 84 -2.14 -1.10 9.27
N ASN A 85 -1.78 0.16 9.49
CA ASN A 85 -2.73 1.27 9.47
C ASN A 85 -3.43 1.38 8.10
N THR A 86 -2.73 1.14 7.00
CA THR A 86 -3.31 1.11 5.66
C THR A 86 -4.34 -0.01 5.52
N ILE A 87 -4.08 -1.22 6.03
CA ILE A 87 -5.08 -2.29 6.03
C ILE A 87 -6.30 -1.93 6.88
N GLU A 88 -6.12 -1.29 8.04
CA GLU A 88 -7.23 -0.84 8.88
C GLU A 88 -8.15 0.13 8.13
N ASN A 89 -7.56 1.09 7.40
CA ASN A 89 -8.30 2.03 6.57
C ASN A 89 -8.98 1.35 5.37
N ILE A 90 -8.32 0.39 4.72
CA ILE A 90 -8.91 -0.42 3.63
C ILE A 90 -10.13 -1.18 4.13
N VAL A 91 -9.99 -1.88 5.26
CA VAL A 91 -11.05 -2.73 5.81
C VAL A 91 -12.22 -1.89 6.30
N PHE A 92 -11.95 -0.70 6.86
CA PHE A 92 -12.98 0.28 7.19
C PHE A 92 -13.73 0.74 5.93
N LEU A 93 -13.02 1.16 4.89
CA LEU A 93 -13.58 1.58 3.60
C LEU A 93 -14.52 0.50 3.02
N LEU A 94 -14.04 -0.75 2.94
CA LEU A 94 -14.83 -1.85 2.37
C LEU A 94 -16.05 -2.21 3.24
N SER A 95 -16.04 -1.88 4.53
CA SER A 95 -17.09 -2.26 5.48
C SER A 95 -18.10 -1.15 5.78
N LYS A 96 -17.88 0.07 5.26
CA LYS A 96 -18.59 1.30 5.68
C LYS A 96 -20.11 1.25 5.50
N ASP A 97 -20.59 0.52 4.48
CA ASP A 97 -22.03 0.41 4.22
C ASP A 97 -22.72 -0.57 5.19
N ASN A 98 -21.95 -1.25 6.05
CA ASN A 98 -22.51 -1.98 7.18
C ASN A 98 -22.83 -1.02 8.33
N LYS A 99 -24.13 -0.85 8.61
CA LYS A 99 -24.65 -0.07 9.75
C LYS A 99 -24.11 -0.49 11.13
N GLU A 100 -23.57 -1.69 11.27
CA GLU A 100 -22.97 -2.19 12.51
C GLU A 100 -21.47 -1.85 12.66
N ILE A 101 -20.86 -1.27 11.64
CA ILE A 101 -19.46 -0.85 11.63
C ILE A 101 -19.39 0.67 11.76
N ASN A 102 -18.50 1.14 12.63
CA ASN A 102 -18.18 2.54 12.83
C ASN A 102 -16.66 2.72 12.97
N ALA A 103 -16.19 3.95 13.15
CA ALA A 103 -14.77 4.27 13.25
C ALA A 103 -14.04 3.57 14.42
N GLU A 104 -14.77 3.17 15.46
CA GLU A 104 -14.22 2.49 16.65
C GLU A 104 -14.33 0.96 16.57
N SER A 105 -14.91 0.44 15.49
CA SER A 105 -15.15 -0.99 15.39
C SER A 105 -13.83 -1.78 15.35
N PRO A 106 -13.73 -2.91 16.05
CA PRO A 106 -12.54 -3.74 15.97
C PRO A 106 -12.32 -4.26 14.55
N VAL A 107 -11.08 -4.24 14.07
CA VAL A 107 -10.70 -4.74 12.74
C VAL A 107 -11.14 -6.20 12.53
N ALA A 108 -11.09 -7.02 13.58
CA ALA A 108 -11.60 -8.40 13.55
C ALA A 108 -13.11 -8.47 13.22
N LYS A 109 -13.92 -7.54 13.73
CA LYS A 109 -15.37 -7.45 13.42
C LYS A 109 -15.59 -7.04 11.96
N MET A 110 -14.79 -6.10 11.46
CA MET A 110 -14.87 -5.66 10.07
C MET A 110 -14.52 -6.80 9.11
N PHE A 111 -13.41 -7.53 9.34
CA PHE A 111 -13.09 -8.71 8.52
C PHE A 111 -14.19 -9.77 8.55
N THR A 112 -14.77 -10.04 9.73
CA THR A 112 -15.87 -11.01 9.86
C THR A 112 -17.06 -10.59 8.99
N THR A 113 -17.44 -9.32 9.06
CA THR A 113 -18.49 -8.73 8.21
C THR A 113 -18.19 -8.94 6.72
N LEU A 114 -16.99 -8.56 6.28
CA LEU A 114 -16.60 -8.68 4.87
C LEU A 114 -16.65 -10.14 4.41
N PHE A 115 -16.10 -11.08 5.18
CA PHE A 115 -16.16 -12.49 4.84
C PHE A 115 -17.60 -13.03 4.72
N HIS A 116 -18.56 -12.53 5.50
CA HIS A 116 -19.94 -12.99 5.35
C HIS A 116 -20.60 -12.52 4.06
N ARG A 117 -20.27 -11.30 3.60
CA ARG A 117 -20.93 -10.66 2.46
C ARG A 117 -20.24 -10.91 1.11
N SER A 118 -18.96 -11.24 1.13
CA SER A 118 -18.16 -11.37 -0.09
C SER A 118 -18.37 -12.69 -0.85
N ASN A 119 -18.30 -12.61 -2.18
CA ASN A 119 -18.21 -13.78 -3.05
C ASN A 119 -16.84 -14.52 -2.86
N PRO A 120 -16.69 -15.76 -3.36
CA PRO A 120 -15.47 -16.55 -3.17
C PRO A 120 -14.18 -15.87 -3.65
N LYS A 121 -14.24 -15.09 -4.73
CA LYS A 121 -13.09 -14.40 -5.31
C LYS A 121 -12.62 -13.26 -4.40
N ILE A 122 -13.53 -12.41 -3.94
CA ILE A 122 -13.22 -11.35 -2.96
C ILE A 122 -12.75 -11.95 -1.63
N LYS A 123 -13.37 -13.04 -1.17
CA LYS A 123 -12.92 -13.76 0.03
C LYS A 123 -11.46 -14.19 -0.04
N ASN A 124 -10.96 -14.57 -1.21
CA ASN A 124 -9.56 -14.95 -1.38
C ASN A 124 -8.62 -13.76 -1.13
N TYR A 125 -8.94 -12.59 -1.68
CA TYR A 125 -8.17 -11.37 -1.44
C TYR A 125 -8.26 -10.92 0.02
N LEU A 126 -9.45 -10.94 0.62
CA LEU A 126 -9.61 -10.62 2.03
C LEU A 126 -8.79 -11.53 2.96
N LYS A 127 -8.64 -12.83 2.63
CA LYS A 127 -7.76 -13.73 3.37
C LYS A 127 -6.29 -13.32 3.28
N LYS A 128 -5.81 -12.91 2.11
CA LYS A 128 -4.44 -12.42 1.91
C LYS A 128 -4.19 -11.13 2.68
N ILE A 129 -5.11 -10.16 2.59
CA ILE A 129 -5.07 -8.91 3.38
C ILE A 129 -5.05 -9.22 4.88
N LYS A 130 -5.95 -10.09 5.37
CA LYS A 130 -5.99 -10.48 6.79
C LYS A 130 -4.68 -11.14 7.25
N GLY A 131 -4.10 -12.03 6.45
CA GLY A 131 -2.81 -12.67 6.79
C GLY A 131 -1.66 -11.67 6.89
N ARG A 132 -1.62 -10.65 6.00
CA ARG A 132 -0.65 -9.55 6.11
C ARG A 132 -0.92 -8.66 7.33
N TYR A 133 -2.18 -8.39 7.66
CA TYR A 133 -2.54 -7.66 8.87
C TYR A 133 -2.04 -8.35 10.15
N GLU A 134 -2.28 -9.66 10.27
CA GLU A 134 -1.81 -10.47 11.40
C GLU A 134 -0.28 -10.42 11.52
N THR A 135 0.42 -10.58 10.39
CA THR A 135 1.88 -10.44 10.31
C THR A 135 2.35 -9.05 10.78
N TYR A 136 1.70 -7.97 10.32
CA TYR A 136 2.07 -6.63 10.74
C TYR A 136 1.82 -6.40 12.24
N CYS A 137 0.69 -6.88 12.77
CA CYS A 137 0.39 -6.83 14.20
C CYS A 137 1.49 -7.55 15.01
N GLU A 138 1.87 -8.75 14.59
CA GLU A 138 2.96 -9.48 15.25
C GLU A 138 4.27 -8.70 15.24
N ILE A 139 4.66 -8.11 14.11
CA ILE A 139 5.91 -7.35 13.97
C ILE A 139 5.89 -6.07 14.81
N VAL A 140 4.80 -5.30 14.72
CA VAL A 140 4.66 -4.00 15.40
C VAL A 140 4.58 -4.20 16.92
N HIS A 141 3.83 -5.21 17.38
CA HIS A 141 3.64 -5.50 18.80
C HIS A 141 4.75 -6.40 19.39
N LYS A 142 5.65 -6.95 18.56
CA LYS A 142 6.83 -7.72 19.04
C LYS A 142 7.71 -6.94 20.01
N LYS A 143 7.66 -5.61 19.98
CA LYS A 143 8.46 -4.72 20.84
C LYS A 143 8.15 -4.85 22.33
N ASP A 144 7.01 -5.39 22.72
CA ASP A 144 6.73 -5.68 24.14
C ASP A 144 7.60 -6.83 24.70
N LYS A 145 8.37 -7.53 23.86
CA LYS A 145 9.35 -8.56 24.27
C LYS A 145 10.82 -8.11 24.24
N VAL A 146 11.14 -6.88 23.82
CA VAL A 146 12.53 -6.36 23.80
C VAL A 146 12.84 -5.63 25.12
N HIS A 147 12.46 -6.23 26.24
CA HIS A 147 13.00 -5.86 27.55
C HIS A 147 14.19 -6.79 27.84
N ASN A 148 15.37 -6.18 28.06
CA ASN A 148 16.63 -6.77 28.57
C ASN A 148 17.69 -7.30 27.59
N GLU A 149 18.14 -6.52 26.60
CA GLU A 149 19.51 -6.71 26.08
C GLU A 149 20.24 -5.37 25.87
N SER A 150 21.55 -5.36 26.11
CA SER A 150 22.39 -4.15 26.21
C SER A 150 22.32 -3.23 24.99
N ILE A 151 22.51 -1.93 25.20
CA ILE A 151 22.45 -0.87 24.18
C ILE A 151 23.35 -1.18 22.96
N THR A 152 24.49 -1.82 23.17
CA THR A 152 25.44 -2.19 22.10
C THR A 152 24.93 -3.34 21.22
N ASN A 153 24.28 -4.35 21.82
CA ASN A 153 23.57 -5.38 21.06
C ASN A 153 22.34 -4.78 20.34
N GLY A 154 21.66 -3.83 20.98
CA GLY A 154 20.54 -3.09 20.37
C GLY A 154 20.93 -2.33 19.10
N MET A 155 22.06 -1.61 19.11
CA MET A 155 22.57 -0.89 17.94
C MET A 155 23.02 -1.84 16.82
N LYS A 156 23.75 -2.91 17.13
CA LYS A 156 24.18 -3.89 16.12
C LYS A 156 22.99 -4.58 15.46
N ARG A 157 21.99 -4.96 16.26
CA ARG A 157 20.72 -5.54 15.79
C ARG A 157 19.88 -4.53 15.00
N TYR A 158 19.90 -3.25 15.36
CA TYR A 158 19.26 -2.17 14.58
C TYR A 158 19.83 -2.10 13.15
N TRP A 159 21.15 -2.20 12.99
CA TRP A 159 21.79 -2.22 11.66
C TRP A 159 21.50 -3.52 10.88
N GLU A 160 21.44 -4.68 11.55
CA GLU A 160 21.03 -5.98 10.95
C GLU A 160 19.53 -6.03 10.56
N LEU A 161 18.74 -5.11 11.12
CA LEU A 161 17.32 -4.95 10.84
C LEU A 161 17.05 -4.00 9.67
N CYS A 162 17.93 -3.04 9.37
CA CYS A 162 17.71 -2.01 8.33
C CYS A 162 18.38 -2.36 6.98
N THR A 163 18.12 -3.56 6.45
CA THR A 163 18.63 -3.99 5.13
C THR A 163 17.68 -3.59 3.99
N ASN A 164 18.22 -3.38 2.79
CA ASN A 164 17.41 -3.13 1.59
C ASN A 164 16.45 -4.29 1.30
N GLU A 165 16.84 -5.52 1.61
CA GLU A 165 15.98 -6.71 1.47
C GLU A 165 14.72 -6.62 2.36
N LYS A 166 14.88 -6.26 3.64
CA LYS A 166 13.73 -6.11 4.56
C LYS A 166 12.85 -4.93 4.21
N VAL A 167 13.45 -3.84 3.73
CA VAL A 167 12.71 -2.68 3.21
C VAL A 167 11.89 -3.09 1.99
N LYS A 168 12.51 -3.82 1.06
CA LYS A 168 11.84 -4.35 -0.13
C LYS A 168 10.67 -5.25 0.23
N GLU A 169 10.89 -6.25 1.09
CA GLU A 169 9.85 -7.17 1.54
C GLU A 169 8.66 -6.42 2.18
N ALA A 170 8.94 -5.42 3.04
CA ALA A 170 7.90 -4.63 3.66
C ALA A 170 7.13 -3.77 2.64
N LEU A 171 7.82 -3.16 1.66
CA LEU A 171 7.18 -2.39 0.59
C LEU A 171 6.36 -3.28 -0.34
N ASP A 172 6.87 -4.45 -0.73
CA ASP A 172 6.17 -5.41 -1.57
C ASP A 172 4.84 -5.81 -0.89
N ASN A 173 4.89 -6.16 0.40
CA ASN A 173 3.70 -6.49 1.18
C ASN A 173 2.73 -5.30 1.33
N TYR A 174 3.26 -4.08 1.49
CA TYR A 174 2.45 -2.86 1.53
C TYR A 174 1.66 -2.69 0.22
N PHE A 175 2.34 -2.74 -0.92
CA PHE A 175 1.70 -2.51 -2.22
C PHE A 175 0.81 -3.67 -2.67
N LEU A 176 1.12 -4.91 -2.31
CA LEU A 176 0.18 -6.03 -2.50
C LEU A 176 -1.16 -5.75 -1.82
N SER A 177 -1.17 -5.13 -0.64
CA SER A 177 -2.41 -4.76 0.06
C SER A 177 -3.19 -3.68 -0.69
N ILE A 178 -2.50 -2.71 -1.31
CA ILE A 178 -3.11 -1.69 -2.17
C ILE A 178 -3.70 -2.34 -3.43
N TYR A 179 -2.94 -3.18 -4.13
CA TYR A 179 -3.40 -3.83 -5.37
C TYR A 179 -4.63 -4.70 -5.12
N GLU A 180 -4.64 -5.46 -4.03
CA GLU A 180 -5.78 -6.29 -3.64
C GLU A 180 -6.99 -5.42 -3.26
N CYS A 181 -6.82 -4.30 -2.58
CA CYS A 181 -7.91 -3.35 -2.28
C CYS A 181 -8.54 -2.78 -3.56
N VAL A 182 -7.72 -2.26 -4.47
CA VAL A 182 -8.17 -1.72 -5.76
C VAL A 182 -8.92 -2.78 -6.56
N THR A 183 -8.40 -4.01 -6.55
CA THR A 183 -9.04 -5.15 -7.22
C THR A 183 -10.38 -5.51 -6.60
N ILE A 184 -10.47 -5.62 -5.27
CA ILE A 184 -11.74 -5.88 -4.57
C ILE A 184 -12.77 -4.81 -4.94
N PHE A 185 -12.39 -3.53 -4.90
CA PHE A 185 -13.31 -2.43 -5.19
C PHE A 185 -13.92 -2.54 -6.58
N TYR A 186 -13.11 -2.75 -7.62
CA TYR A 186 -13.63 -2.88 -8.98
C TYR A 186 -14.41 -4.18 -9.21
N LEU A 187 -14.12 -5.25 -8.46
CA LEU A 187 -14.94 -6.46 -8.49
C LEU A 187 -16.32 -6.24 -7.84
N GLU A 188 -16.42 -5.38 -6.83
CA GLU A 188 -17.70 -5.02 -6.20
C GLU A 188 -18.47 -3.96 -6.98
N ASN A 189 -17.76 -3.10 -7.73
CA ASN A 189 -18.30 -1.93 -8.42
C ASN A 189 -17.88 -1.92 -9.90
N MET A 190 -18.23 -2.98 -10.62
CA MET A 190 -17.81 -3.19 -12.01
C MET A 190 -18.15 -2.01 -12.92
N ASP A 191 -19.32 -1.40 -12.72
CA ASP A 191 -19.80 -0.26 -13.50
C ASP A 191 -19.00 1.03 -13.26
N LYS A 192 -18.28 1.15 -12.14
CA LYS A 192 -17.45 2.32 -11.86
C LYS A 192 -16.18 2.33 -12.69
N PHE A 193 -15.60 1.17 -13.01
CA PHE A 193 -14.43 1.11 -13.88
C PHE A 193 -14.75 1.61 -15.29
N ASP A 194 -15.90 1.21 -15.84
CA ASP A 194 -16.31 1.61 -17.20
C ASP A 194 -16.52 3.12 -17.33
N LYS A 195 -16.94 3.79 -16.25
CA LYS A 195 -17.18 5.23 -16.19
C LYS A 195 -15.90 6.06 -15.98
N MET A 196 -14.75 5.42 -15.74
CA MET A 196 -13.48 6.14 -15.63
C MET A 196 -13.06 6.75 -16.97
N SER A 197 -12.30 7.86 -16.90
CA SER A 197 -11.71 8.45 -18.09
C SER A 197 -10.73 7.48 -18.76
N ASP A 198 -10.54 7.61 -20.07
CA ASP A 198 -9.58 6.76 -20.80
C ASP A 198 -8.15 6.93 -20.27
N GLU A 199 -7.78 8.15 -19.84
CA GLU A 199 -6.47 8.41 -19.20
C GLU A 199 -6.33 7.60 -17.90
N ASP A 200 -7.34 7.63 -17.04
CA ASP A 200 -7.34 6.89 -15.77
C ASP A 200 -7.30 5.38 -15.99
N LYS A 201 -8.06 4.86 -16.96
CA LYS A 201 -8.03 3.44 -17.34
C LYS A 201 -6.62 3.02 -17.78
N ILE A 202 -5.96 3.81 -18.63
CA ILE A 202 -4.58 3.55 -19.05
C ILE A 202 -3.63 3.58 -17.84
N ILE A 203 -3.82 4.48 -16.88
CA ILE A 203 -2.99 4.52 -15.67
C ILE A 203 -3.17 3.23 -14.84
N ILE A 204 -4.40 2.76 -14.61
CA ILE A 204 -4.65 1.48 -13.95
C ILE A 204 -3.96 0.35 -14.74
N GLU A 205 -4.08 0.34 -16.07
CA GLU A 205 -3.44 -0.66 -16.91
C GLU A 205 -1.92 -0.64 -16.86
N VAL A 206 -1.30 0.51 -16.64
CA VAL A 206 0.17 0.65 -16.54
C VAL A 206 0.68 0.33 -15.13
N LEU A 207 -0.12 0.59 -14.09
CA LEU A 207 0.34 0.57 -12.70
C LEU A 207 -0.11 -0.64 -11.89
N LEU A 208 -1.30 -1.18 -12.17
CA LEU A 208 -1.78 -2.38 -11.49
C LEU A 208 -1.08 -3.62 -12.09
N PRO A 209 -0.52 -4.54 -11.30
CA PRO A 209 0.16 -5.71 -11.86
C PRO A 209 -0.79 -6.62 -12.65
N GLU A 210 -0.25 -7.35 -13.62
CA GLU A 210 -1.03 -8.12 -14.60
C GLU A 210 -2.00 -9.12 -13.96
N ASP A 211 -1.57 -9.83 -12.92
CA ASP A 211 -2.40 -10.82 -12.22
C ASP A 211 -3.67 -10.19 -11.62
N TYR A 212 -3.58 -8.95 -11.14
CA TYR A 212 -4.72 -8.20 -10.61
C TYR A 212 -5.55 -7.57 -11.74
N ARG A 213 -4.89 -7.07 -12.79
CA ARG A 213 -5.59 -6.51 -13.96
C ARG A 213 -6.46 -7.53 -14.66
N LYS A 214 -5.96 -8.75 -14.90
CA LYS A 214 -6.73 -9.82 -15.56
C LYS A 214 -8.04 -10.10 -14.84
N GLU A 215 -8.03 -10.00 -13.52
CA GLU A 215 -9.18 -10.28 -12.68
C GLU A 215 -10.27 -9.22 -12.82
N ILE A 216 -9.89 -7.99 -13.20
CA ILE A 216 -10.80 -6.87 -13.50
C ILE A 216 -11.12 -6.81 -15.00
N LYS A 217 -10.21 -7.29 -15.88
CA LYS A 217 -10.36 -7.28 -17.34
C LYS A 217 -11.37 -8.27 -17.89
N ASN A 218 -11.73 -9.33 -17.17
CA ASN A 218 -12.85 -10.22 -17.55
C ASN A 218 -14.24 -9.55 -17.48
N ILE A 219 -14.28 -8.22 -17.39
CA ILE A 219 -15.47 -7.36 -17.34
C ILE A 219 -15.42 -6.33 -18.50
N ILE A 220 -14.29 -6.22 -19.23
CA ILE A 220 -13.99 -5.15 -20.20
C ILE A 220 -14.00 -5.66 -21.66
N ASP A 221 -14.39 -6.91 -21.91
CA ASP A 221 -14.65 -7.45 -23.26
C ASP A 221 -16.12 -7.84 -23.44
#